data_AF-A0A967LYT6-F1
#
_entry.id   AF-A0A967LYT6-F1
#
_cell.length_a   1.000
_cell.length_b   1.000
_cell.length_c   1.000
_cell.angle_alpha   90.00
_cell.angle_beta   90.00
_cell.angle_gamma   90.00
#
_symmetry.space_group_name_H-M   'P 1'
#
loop_
_entity.id
_entity.type
_entity.pdbx_description
1 polymer ?
#
loop_
_entity_poly.entity_id
_entity_poly.type
_entity_poly.pdbx_seq_one_letter_code
_entity_poly.pdbx_strand_id
1 'polypeptide(L)'
;RAASATGRLAIRSGMYNIGMLLEMHGMRAEEVTIAEVLSKAGYATAFHGKWHLGDIEESYPHNQGFDEAFFTGYNQILSLNTRIAEGANASIGLYEDMLPPDPYKLDDTFVTKGWVQVAEGKKGEKARQWGDNSHENYLKIDPEAQRRTLEFIERNAKAGKPFYV
;
A
#
# COMPACT_ATOMS: atom_id res chain seq x y z
N ARG A 1 -7.62 5.66 8.94
CA ARG A 1 -7.42 5.95 7.50
C ARG A 1 -8.71 5.76 6.71
N ALA A 2 -9.39 4.61 6.80
CA ALA A 2 -10.61 4.33 6.04
C ALA A 2 -11.69 5.42 6.23
N ALA A 3 -11.94 5.83 7.47
CA ALA A 3 -12.91 6.88 7.77
C ALA A 3 -12.53 8.25 7.19
N SER A 4 -11.23 8.56 7.13
CA SER A 4 -10.74 9.79 6.51
C SER A 4 -10.87 9.75 4.99
N ALA A 5 -10.59 8.60 4.38
CA ALA A 5 -10.69 8.43 2.93
C ALA A 5 -12.15 8.44 2.45
N THR A 6 -13.06 7.79 3.18
CA THR A 6 -14.44 7.53 2.74
C THR A 6 -15.50 8.42 3.40
N GLY A 7 -15.16 9.13 4.48
CA GLY A 7 -16.13 9.86 5.32
C GLY A 7 -17.10 8.96 6.09
N ARG A 8 -16.86 7.64 6.15
CA ARG A 8 -17.75 6.64 6.76
C ARG A 8 -17.08 5.96 7.95
N LEU A 9 -17.88 5.44 8.88
CA LEU A 9 -17.36 4.57 9.94
C LEU A 9 -16.70 3.33 9.31
N ALA A 10 -15.49 2.99 9.74
CA ALA A 10 -14.67 1.97 9.09
C ALA A 10 -15.31 0.56 9.08
N ILE A 11 -16.18 0.27 10.06
CA ILE A 11 -16.98 -0.97 10.08
C ILE A 11 -17.88 -1.12 8.84
N ARG A 12 -18.23 -0.02 8.17
CA ARG A 12 -19.11 -0.02 6.98
C ARG A 12 -18.37 -0.33 5.68
N SER A 13 -17.04 -0.23 5.67
CA SER A 13 -16.19 -0.54 4.52
C SER A 13 -15.35 -1.82 4.72
N GLY A 14 -15.62 -2.58 5.79
CA GLY A 14 -14.86 -3.77 6.15
C GLY A 14 -13.50 -3.50 6.80
N MET A 15 -13.09 -2.23 6.93
CA MET A 15 -11.77 -1.82 7.45
C MET A 15 -11.75 -1.69 8.98
N TYR A 16 -12.23 -2.69 9.72
CA TYR A 16 -12.37 -2.65 11.18
C TYR A 16 -11.21 -3.29 11.95
N ASN A 17 -10.34 -4.04 11.29
CA ASN A 17 -9.14 -4.66 11.84
C ASN A 17 -7.87 -3.92 11.39
N ILE A 18 -6.77 -4.13 12.12
CA ILE A 18 -5.45 -3.64 11.72
C ILE A 18 -4.87 -4.66 10.77
N GLY A 19 -4.87 -4.34 9.47
CA GLY A 19 -4.26 -5.22 8.49
C GLY A 19 -2.73 -5.24 8.55
N MET A 20 -2.17 -6.41 8.34
CA MET A 20 -0.74 -6.71 8.21
C MET A 20 -0.40 -7.19 6.80
N LEU A 21 0.88 -7.32 6.52
CA LEU A 21 1.35 -7.84 5.22
C LEU A 21 0.84 -9.27 4.99
N LEU A 22 0.52 -9.59 3.73
CA LEU A 22 0.06 -10.91 3.28
C LEU A 22 -1.36 -11.29 3.70
N GLU A 23 -2.19 -10.30 4.06
CA GLU A 23 -3.59 -10.56 4.42
C GLU A 23 -4.52 -10.69 3.21
N MET A 24 -4.08 -10.33 2.00
CA MET A 24 -4.87 -10.38 0.76
C MET A 24 -6.24 -9.70 0.94
N HIS A 25 -6.22 -8.55 1.60
CA HIS A 25 -7.41 -7.81 2.02
C HIS A 25 -7.25 -6.33 1.67
N GLY A 26 -8.35 -5.59 1.67
CA GLY A 26 -8.31 -4.15 1.45
C GLY A 26 -9.68 -3.51 1.33
N MET A 27 -9.64 -2.19 1.19
CA MET A 27 -10.80 -1.37 0.89
C MET A 27 -11.34 -1.76 -0.48
N ARG A 28 -12.65 -1.98 -0.53
CA ARG A 28 -13.33 -2.44 -1.74
C ARG A 28 -13.34 -1.37 -2.84
N ALA A 29 -13.38 -1.82 -4.09
CA ALA A 29 -13.45 -0.94 -5.26
C ALA A 29 -14.66 0.01 -5.27
N GLU A 30 -15.78 -0.35 -4.62
CA GLU A 30 -17.01 0.44 -4.65
C GLU A 30 -17.08 1.56 -3.60
N GLU A 31 -16.14 1.61 -2.65
CA GLU A 31 -16.05 2.72 -1.71
C GLU A 31 -15.62 3.98 -2.45
N VAL A 32 -16.32 5.09 -2.22
CA VAL A 32 -15.97 6.38 -2.82
C VAL A 32 -15.03 7.13 -1.89
N THR A 33 -13.84 7.48 -2.36
CA THR A 33 -12.90 8.26 -1.58
C THR A 33 -13.01 9.78 -1.81
N ILE A 34 -12.44 10.55 -0.89
CA ILE A 34 -12.28 12.00 -1.04
C ILE A 34 -11.49 12.37 -2.31
N ALA A 35 -10.54 11.53 -2.74
CA ALA A 35 -9.81 11.76 -3.98
C ALA A 35 -10.75 11.73 -5.18
N GLU A 36 -11.64 10.75 -5.29
CA GLU A 36 -12.61 10.67 -6.38
C GLU A 36 -13.58 11.85 -6.39
N VAL A 37 -14.03 12.29 -5.21
CA VAL A 37 -14.90 13.47 -5.07
C VAL A 37 -14.18 14.72 -5.56
N LEU A 38 -12.93 14.93 -5.15
CA LEU A 38 -12.14 16.10 -5.55
C LEU A 38 -11.72 16.06 -7.02
N SER A 39 -11.40 14.89 -7.58
CA SER A 39 -11.13 14.73 -9.01
C SER A 39 -12.32 15.20 -9.85
N LYS A 40 -13.56 14.90 -9.45
CA LYS A 40 -14.78 15.39 -10.14
C LYS A 40 -14.91 16.92 -10.07
N ALA A 41 -14.34 17.55 -9.05
CA ALA A 41 -14.28 19.01 -8.91
C ALA A 41 -13.06 19.65 -9.62
N GLY A 42 -12.29 18.87 -10.38
CA GLY A 42 -11.15 19.37 -11.17
C GLY A 42 -9.81 19.41 -10.43
N TYR A 43 -9.71 18.81 -9.24
CA TYR A 43 -8.45 18.73 -8.50
C TYR A 43 -7.49 17.73 -9.17
N ALA A 44 -6.19 18.05 -9.10
CA ALA A 44 -5.17 17.02 -9.20
C ALA A 44 -5.09 16.26 -7.87
N THR A 45 -4.87 14.95 -7.91
CA THR A 45 -4.85 14.11 -6.70
C THR A 45 -3.59 13.25 -6.66
N ALA A 46 -2.91 13.22 -5.52
CA ALA A 46 -1.78 12.33 -5.28
C ALA A 46 -1.87 11.68 -3.90
N PHE A 47 -1.25 10.51 -3.73
CA PHE A 47 -1.10 9.88 -2.42
C PHE A 47 0.35 9.45 -2.20
N HIS A 48 1.01 10.01 -1.19
CA HIS A 48 2.40 9.68 -0.86
C HIS A 48 2.56 9.23 0.59
N GLY A 49 3.08 8.01 0.79
CA GLY A 49 3.39 7.45 2.11
C GLY A 49 2.45 6.32 2.52
N LYS A 50 2.12 6.24 3.81
CA LYS A 50 1.45 5.05 4.34
C LYS A 50 -0.03 5.00 3.94
N TRP A 51 -0.45 3.97 3.19
CA TRP A 51 -1.86 3.80 2.81
C TRP A 51 -2.63 2.99 3.84
N HIS A 52 -2.13 1.82 4.24
CA HIS A 52 -2.75 0.95 5.28
C HIS A 52 -4.24 0.68 5.06
N LEU A 53 -4.65 0.52 3.80
CA LEU A 53 -6.01 0.17 3.42
C LEU A 53 -6.08 -0.99 2.42
N GLY A 54 -5.01 -1.78 2.31
CA GLY A 54 -5.03 -3.03 1.58
C GLY A 54 -3.76 -3.36 0.80
N ASP A 55 -3.60 -4.65 0.51
CA ASP A 55 -2.56 -5.22 -0.35
C ASP A 55 -3.13 -5.92 -1.62
N ILE A 56 -4.40 -5.67 -1.94
CA ILE A 56 -5.04 -6.12 -3.19
C ILE A 56 -5.15 -4.96 -4.20
N GLU A 57 -5.05 -5.26 -5.50
CA GLU A 57 -4.94 -4.23 -6.56
C GLU A 57 -6.05 -3.18 -6.48
N GLU A 58 -7.31 -3.59 -6.29
CA GLU A 58 -8.46 -2.68 -6.20
C GLU A 58 -8.40 -1.71 -5.02
N SER A 59 -7.68 -2.08 -3.96
CA SER A 59 -7.56 -1.27 -2.76
C SER A 59 -6.49 -0.20 -2.89
N TYR A 60 -5.65 -0.24 -3.91
CA TYR A 60 -4.51 0.67 -4.06
C TYR A 60 -4.97 2.12 -4.32
N PRO A 61 -4.24 3.14 -3.84
CA PRO A 61 -4.69 4.53 -3.92
C PRO A 61 -5.00 4.99 -5.35
N HIS A 62 -4.20 4.59 -6.34
CA HIS A 62 -4.43 4.95 -7.76
C HIS A 62 -5.68 4.31 -8.36
N ASN A 63 -6.16 3.20 -7.78
CA ASN A 63 -7.45 2.58 -8.10
C ASN A 63 -8.60 3.12 -7.21
N GLN A 64 -8.26 3.92 -6.19
CA GLN A 64 -9.16 4.56 -5.22
C GLN A 64 -9.22 6.08 -5.43
N GLY A 65 -9.03 6.53 -6.67
CA GLY A 65 -9.27 7.91 -7.10
C GLY A 65 -8.04 8.78 -7.34
N PHE A 66 -6.89 8.45 -6.78
CA PHE A 66 -5.69 9.28 -6.89
C PHE A 66 -5.05 9.17 -8.29
N ASP A 67 -4.61 10.31 -8.86
CA ASP A 67 -3.99 10.33 -10.20
C ASP A 67 -2.59 9.69 -10.20
N GLU A 68 -1.81 9.93 -9.14
CA GLU A 68 -0.51 9.30 -8.89
C GLU A 68 -0.38 8.85 -7.43
N ALA A 69 0.28 7.71 -7.20
CA ALA A 69 0.43 7.12 -5.88
C ALA A 69 1.83 6.54 -5.67
N PHE A 70 2.38 6.76 -4.49
CA PHE A 70 3.60 6.16 -3.95
C PHE A 70 3.30 5.74 -2.52
N PHE A 71 3.17 4.44 -2.25
CA PHE A 71 2.51 4.02 -1.02
C PHE A 71 3.00 2.70 -0.44
N THR A 72 2.80 2.58 0.87
CA THR A 72 2.96 1.31 1.59
C THR A 72 1.58 0.72 1.91
N GLY A 73 1.35 -0.54 1.52
CA GLY A 73 0.06 -1.21 1.66
C GLY A 73 -0.38 -1.38 3.11
N TYR A 74 0.57 -1.69 4.01
CA TYR A 74 0.37 -1.92 5.45
C TYR A 74 1.54 -1.40 6.30
N ASN A 75 1.63 -1.83 7.56
CA ASN A 75 2.80 -1.59 8.40
C ASN A 75 4.05 -2.25 7.82
N GLN A 76 5.14 -1.50 7.79
CA GLN A 76 6.44 -1.93 7.27
C GLN A 76 7.35 -2.37 8.42
N ILE A 77 6.96 -3.44 9.13
CA ILE A 77 7.69 -3.93 10.32
C ILE A 77 8.84 -4.82 9.87
N LEU A 78 9.88 -4.22 9.30
CA LEU A 78 11.02 -4.97 8.76
C LEU A 78 11.71 -5.89 9.77
N SER A 79 11.68 -5.54 11.05
CA SER A 79 12.24 -6.40 12.10
C SER A 79 11.53 -7.76 12.21
N LEU A 80 10.24 -7.84 11.83
CA LEU A 80 9.48 -9.08 11.77
C LEU A 80 9.69 -9.84 10.46
N ASN A 81 10.21 -9.19 9.42
CA ASN A 81 10.41 -9.78 8.09
C ASN A 81 11.87 -10.21 7.91
N THR A 82 12.42 -10.90 8.91
CA THR A 82 13.80 -11.41 8.90
C THR A 82 13.83 -12.89 9.24
N ARG A 83 14.87 -13.59 8.79
CA ARG A 83 15.10 -15.01 9.15
C ARG A 83 15.17 -15.21 10.67
N ILE A 84 15.72 -14.23 11.40
CA ILE A 84 15.79 -14.28 12.87
C ILE A 84 14.38 -14.24 13.48
N ALA A 85 13.52 -13.34 13.00
CA ALA A 85 12.14 -13.25 13.46
C ALA A 85 11.35 -14.53 13.13
N GLU A 86 11.56 -15.12 11.94
CA GLU A 86 10.90 -16.37 11.56
C GLU A 86 11.35 -17.55 12.42
N GLY A 87 12.67 -17.68 12.66
CA GLY A 87 13.20 -18.69 13.58
C GLY A 87 12.80 -18.49 15.05
N ALA A 88 12.33 -17.30 15.42
CA ALA A 88 11.77 -16.98 16.74
C ALA A 88 10.23 -17.03 16.77
N ASN A 89 9.58 -17.51 15.71
CA ASN A 89 8.12 -17.57 15.54
C ASN A 89 7.40 -16.21 15.66
N ALA A 90 8.11 -15.09 15.41
CA ALA A 90 7.52 -13.76 15.36
C ALA A 90 6.86 -13.45 14.00
N SER A 91 7.26 -14.20 12.96
CA SER A 91 6.63 -14.33 11.65
C SER A 91 6.77 -15.79 11.20
N ILE A 92 5.93 -16.26 10.28
CA ILE A 92 5.99 -17.63 9.75
C ILE A 92 5.59 -17.58 8.27
N GLY A 93 6.35 -18.25 7.40
CA GLY A 93 6.00 -18.42 6.00
C GLY A 93 6.66 -17.42 5.03
N LEU A 94 7.61 -16.60 5.49
CA LEU A 94 8.38 -15.72 4.60
C LEU A 94 9.60 -16.43 4.01
N TYR A 95 10.17 -17.41 4.71
CA TYR A 95 11.33 -18.18 4.27
C TYR A 95 11.01 -19.68 4.23
N GLU A 96 10.50 -20.16 3.09
CA GLU A 96 10.10 -21.57 2.92
C GLU A 96 11.24 -22.55 3.21
N ASP A 97 12.49 -22.18 2.93
CA ASP A 97 13.67 -22.99 3.23
C ASP A 97 13.99 -23.14 4.72
N MET A 98 13.33 -22.36 5.59
CA MET A 98 13.42 -22.47 7.04
C MET A 98 12.35 -23.38 7.65
N LEU A 99 11.32 -23.75 6.88
CA LEU A 99 10.21 -24.57 7.37
C LEU A 99 10.51 -26.06 7.18
N PRO A 100 10.02 -26.94 8.09
CA PRO A 100 10.12 -28.37 7.89
C PRO A 100 9.36 -28.79 6.61
N PRO A 101 9.80 -29.86 5.91
CA PRO A 101 9.05 -30.38 4.78
C PRO A 101 7.59 -30.67 5.17
N ASP A 102 6.64 -30.11 4.43
CA ASP A 102 5.22 -30.35 4.62
C ASP A 102 4.73 -31.42 3.62
N PRO A 103 4.61 -32.70 4.02
CA PRO A 103 4.14 -33.76 3.14
C PRO A 103 2.65 -33.64 2.81
N TYR A 104 1.92 -32.71 3.45
CA TYR A 104 0.50 -32.46 3.22
C TYR A 104 0.24 -31.22 2.37
N LYS A 105 1.29 -30.53 1.89
CA LYS A 105 1.16 -29.40 0.96
C LYS A 105 0.66 -29.88 -0.40
N LEU A 106 -0.66 -29.80 -0.61
CA LEU A 106 -1.33 -30.25 -1.84
C LEU A 106 -1.17 -29.25 -3.00
N ASP A 107 -1.02 -27.96 -2.67
CA ASP A 107 -0.92 -26.87 -3.63
C ASP A 107 -0.06 -25.74 -3.06
N ASP A 108 0.64 -25.06 -3.96
CA ASP A 108 1.56 -23.95 -3.67
C ASP A 108 1.18 -22.68 -4.46
N THR A 109 0.08 -22.72 -5.22
CA THR A 109 -0.37 -21.61 -6.05
C THR A 109 -1.05 -20.50 -5.24
N PHE A 110 -1.56 -20.81 -4.05
CA PHE A 110 -2.19 -19.84 -3.13
C PHE A 110 -1.30 -19.45 -1.95
N VAL A 111 0.01 -19.74 -2.03
CA VAL A 111 0.99 -19.36 -1.00
C VAL A 111 1.71 -18.10 -1.46
N THR A 112 1.64 -17.05 -0.66
CA THR A 112 2.31 -15.80 -0.99
C THR A 112 3.81 -15.90 -0.65
N LYS A 113 4.64 -16.08 -1.68
CA LYS A 113 6.10 -16.34 -1.56
C LYS A 113 6.98 -15.09 -1.43
N GLY A 114 6.36 -13.93 -1.33
CA GLY A 114 7.06 -12.66 -1.31
C GLY A 114 6.09 -11.54 -1.06
N TRP A 115 6.60 -10.37 -0.73
CA TRP A 115 5.78 -9.23 -0.37
C TRP A 115 6.27 -7.98 -1.11
N VAL A 116 5.43 -6.95 -1.16
CA VAL A 116 5.80 -5.66 -1.73
C VAL A 116 5.81 -4.64 -0.61
N GLN A 117 6.98 -4.09 -0.32
CA GLN A 117 7.15 -3.09 0.72
C GLN A 117 6.52 -1.76 0.35
N VAL A 118 6.82 -1.29 -0.86
CA VAL A 118 6.32 -0.04 -1.42
C VAL A 118 5.88 -0.30 -2.85
N ALA A 119 4.72 0.22 -3.18
CA ALA A 119 4.22 0.22 -4.54
C ALA A 119 4.04 1.65 -5.04
N GLU A 120 4.15 1.83 -6.35
CA GLU A 120 3.79 3.05 -7.05
C GLU A 120 2.85 2.74 -8.21
N GLY A 121 2.01 3.70 -8.56
CA GLY A 121 1.06 3.53 -9.65
C GLY A 121 0.45 4.85 -10.07
N LYS A 122 -0.08 4.87 -11.28
CA LYS A 122 -0.88 5.97 -11.83
C LYS A 122 -2.25 5.46 -12.19
N LYS A 123 -3.23 6.35 -12.18
CA LYS A 123 -4.60 6.02 -12.52
C LYS A 123 -4.68 5.37 -13.91
N GLY A 124 -5.31 4.20 -13.98
CA GLY A 124 -5.44 3.42 -15.23
C GLY A 124 -4.22 2.55 -15.58
N GLU A 125 -3.17 2.59 -14.78
CA GLU A 125 -2.00 1.72 -14.91
C GLU A 125 -1.97 0.67 -13.78
N LYS A 126 -1.28 -0.45 -14.00
CA LYS A 126 -1.03 -1.43 -12.93
C LYS A 126 0.02 -0.90 -11.95
N ALA A 127 -0.15 -1.21 -10.67
CA ALA A 127 0.87 -0.92 -9.67
C ALA A 127 2.19 -1.65 -9.96
N ARG A 128 3.30 -1.07 -9.52
CA ARG A 128 4.64 -1.66 -9.59
C ARG A 128 5.33 -1.53 -8.25
N GLN A 129 6.15 -2.51 -7.90
CA GLN A 129 7.03 -2.39 -6.75
C GLN A 129 8.06 -1.28 -6.97
N TRP A 130 8.27 -0.45 -5.96
CA TRP A 130 9.32 0.56 -5.95
C TRP A 130 10.52 0.08 -5.14
N GLY A 131 11.67 -0.03 -5.80
CA GLY A 131 12.88 -0.60 -5.21
C GLY A 131 12.71 -2.08 -4.84
N ASP A 132 13.44 -2.53 -3.83
CA ASP A 132 13.33 -3.87 -3.26
C ASP A 132 12.80 -3.83 -1.81
N ASN A 133 12.74 -4.99 -1.15
CA ASN A 133 12.32 -5.07 0.26
C ASN A 133 13.50 -4.94 1.25
N SER A 134 14.62 -4.35 0.81
CA SER A 134 15.79 -4.20 1.68
C SER A 134 15.58 -3.11 2.73
N HIS A 135 16.30 -3.24 3.84
CA HIS A 135 16.36 -2.17 4.84
C HIS A 135 16.96 -0.88 4.26
N GLU A 136 17.90 -0.99 3.30
CA GLU A 136 18.43 0.19 2.63
C GLU A 136 17.35 0.94 1.84
N ASN A 137 16.48 0.22 1.12
CA ASN A 137 15.36 0.82 0.41
C ASN A 137 14.31 1.40 1.37
N TYR A 138 14.06 0.74 2.51
CA TYR A 138 13.17 1.26 3.56
C TYR A 138 13.52 2.67 4.02
N LEU A 139 14.81 2.90 4.28
CA LEU A 139 15.30 4.21 4.74
C LEU A 139 15.11 5.32 3.69
N LYS A 140 14.86 4.96 2.43
CA LYS A 140 14.63 5.91 1.33
C LYS A 140 13.16 6.26 1.13
N ILE A 141 12.22 5.54 1.75
CA ILE A 141 10.77 5.73 1.55
C ILE A 141 10.33 7.15 1.93
N ASP A 142 10.63 7.59 3.16
CA ASP A 142 10.16 8.88 3.65
C ASP A 142 10.79 10.06 2.87
N PRO A 143 12.11 10.08 2.60
CA PRO A 143 12.71 11.08 1.71
C PRO A 143 12.07 11.11 0.31
N GLU A 144 11.77 9.95 -0.27
CA GLU A 144 11.15 9.87 -1.60
C GLU A 144 9.70 10.36 -1.58
N ALA A 145 8.91 9.96 -0.58
CA ALA A 145 7.54 10.44 -0.41
C ALA A 145 7.51 11.97 -0.24
N GLN A 146 8.44 12.52 0.55
CA GLN A 146 8.59 13.96 0.71
C GLN A 146 8.92 14.65 -0.61
N ARG A 147 9.92 14.14 -1.35
CA ARG A 147 10.32 14.69 -2.66
C ARG A 147 9.14 14.74 -3.64
N ARG A 148 8.43 13.61 -3.81
CA ARG A 148 7.26 13.51 -4.69
C ARG A 148 6.13 14.45 -4.27
N THR A 149 5.90 14.59 -2.98
CA THR A 149 4.87 15.50 -2.43
C THR A 149 5.19 16.95 -2.77
N LEU A 150 6.43 17.39 -2.54
CA LEU A 150 6.86 18.74 -2.87
C LEU A 150 6.77 19.01 -4.37
N GLU A 151 7.25 18.09 -5.21
CA GLU A 151 7.16 18.20 -6.68
C GLU A 151 5.72 18.28 -7.17
N PHE A 152 4.81 17.47 -6.61
CA PHE A 152 3.40 17.51 -6.95
C PHE A 152 2.76 18.86 -6.57
N ILE A 153 3.05 19.37 -5.38
CA ILE A 153 2.56 20.67 -4.90
C ILE A 153 3.07 21.79 -5.82
N GLU A 154 4.38 21.85 -6.06
CA GLU A 154 5.01 22.90 -6.88
C GLU A 154 4.46 22.91 -8.32
N ARG A 155 4.35 21.73 -8.93
CA ARG A 155 3.83 21.56 -10.29
C ARG A 155 2.39 22.08 -10.42
N ASN A 156 1.51 21.72 -9.49
CA ASN A 156 0.10 22.11 -9.55
C ASN A 156 -0.10 23.58 -9.15
N ALA A 157 0.65 24.08 -8.16
CA ALA A 157 0.65 25.49 -7.79
C ALA A 157 1.08 26.38 -8.97
N LYS A 158 2.15 26.01 -9.68
CA LYS A 158 2.62 26.73 -10.87
C LYS A 158 1.59 26.71 -12.01
N ALA A 159 0.85 25.62 -12.14
CA ALA A 159 -0.22 25.48 -13.14
C ALA A 159 -1.53 26.20 -12.75
N GLY A 160 -1.64 26.76 -11.54
CA GLY A 160 -2.88 27.32 -11.02
C GLY A 160 -3.99 26.27 -10.83
N LYS A 161 -3.62 24.98 -10.75
CA LYS A 161 -4.58 23.87 -10.62
C LYS A 161 -4.77 23.56 -9.13
N PRO A 162 -6.01 23.47 -8.62
CA PRO A 162 -6.24 23.01 -7.26
C PRO A 162 -5.77 21.55 -7.10
N PHE A 163 -5.24 21.20 -5.93
CA PHE A 163 -4.65 19.89 -5.70
C PHE A 163 -4.94 19.35 -4.30
N TYR A 164 -4.91 18.02 -4.18
CA TYR A 164 -5.03 17.25 -2.95
C TYR A 164 -3.93 16.20 -2.89
N VAL A 165 -3.15 16.19 -1.81
CA VAL A 165 -2.05 15.26 -1.55
C VAL A 165 -1.93 15.01 -0.05
#